data_AF-A0A8C9IGL8-F1
#
_entry.id   AF-A0A8C9IGL8-F1
#
_cell.length_a   1.000
_cell.length_b   1.000
_cell.length_c   1.000
_cell.angle_alpha   90.00
_cell.angle_beta   90.00
_cell.angle_gamma   90.00
#
_symmetry.space_group_name_H-M   'P 1'
#
loop_
_entity.id
_entity.type
_entity.pdbx_description
1 polymer ?
#
loop_
_entity_poly.entity_id
_entity_poly.type
_entity_poly.pdbx_seq_one_letter_code
_entity_poly.pdbx_strand_id
1 'polypeptide(L)' 'MFRQILGQAKKHPSLIPLFVFLGTGAAGATLYLLRLALFNPDVCWDRNNPEPWNKLGPNDQYKVNYKIVLKLFEIVL' A
#
# COMPACT_ATOMS: atom_id res chain seq x y z
N MET A 1 -17.78 13.50 8.29
CA MET A 1 -17.26 12.43 9.17
C MET A 1 -15.86 12.69 9.73
N PHE A 2 -14.81 12.88 8.91
CA PHE A 2 -13.44 13.03 9.43
C PHE A 2 -13.26 14.16 10.45
N ARG A 3 -13.88 15.32 10.20
CA ARG A 3 -13.92 16.45 11.15
C ARG A 3 -14.55 16.09 12.50
N GLN A 4 -15.54 15.20 12.52
CA GLN A 4 -16.18 14.76 13.76
C GLN A 4 -15.25 13.84 14.55
N ILE A 5 -14.54 12.92 13.88
CA ILE A 5 -13.55 12.04 14.50
C ILE A 5 -12.42 12.86 15.13
N LEU A 6 -11.89 13.86 14.40
CA LEU A 6 -10.88 14.77 14.93
C LEU A 6 -11.40 15.58 16.14
N GLY A 7 -12.66 16.00 16.11
CA GLY A 7 -13.31 16.64 17.25
C GLY A 7 -13.43 15.72 18.48
N GLN A 8 -13.75 14.44 18.27
CA GLN A 8 -13.85 13.44 19.34
C GLN A 8 -12.48 13.12 19.93
N ALA A 9 -11.44 12.96 19.10
CA ALA A 9 -10.08 12.71 19.56
C ALA A 9 -9.52 13.85 20.42
N LYS A 10 -9.89 15.11 20.13
CA LYS A 10 -9.53 16.27 20.95
C LYS A 10 -10.26 16.32 22.29
N LYS A 11 -11.53 15.92 22.33
CA LYS A 11 -12.34 15.88 23.56
C LYS A 11 -11.98 14.70 24.47
N HIS A 12 -11.55 13.59 23.89
CA HIS A 12 -11.21 12.36 24.59
C HIS A 12 -9.83 11.86 24.15
N PRO A 13 -8.73 12.34 24.78
CA PRO A 13 -7.37 12.00 24.36
C PRO A 13 -7.02 10.51 24.48
N SER A 14 -7.75 9.76 25.31
CA SER A 14 -7.64 8.29 25.39
C SER A 14 -7.99 7.55 24.09
N LEU A 15 -8.71 8.19 23.16
CA LEU A 15 -9.04 7.61 21.86
C LEU A 15 -7.92 7.74 20.82
N ILE A 16 -6.92 8.60 21.07
CA ILE A 16 -5.82 8.84 20.11
C ILE A 16 -5.04 7.55 19.81
N PRO A 17 -4.58 6.76 20.81
CA PRO A 17 -3.86 5.52 20.54
C PRO A 17 -4.69 4.51 19.73
N LEU A 18 -6.00 4.44 19.98
CA LEU A 18 -6.91 3.57 19.25
C LEU A 18 -6.99 3.94 17.77
N PHE A 19 -7.13 5.24 17.46
CA PHE A 19 -7.12 5.70 16.06
C PHE A 19 -5.76 5.52 15.38
N VAL A 20 -4.66 5.64 16.13
CA VAL A 20 -3.31 5.37 15.60
C VAL A 20 -3.19 3.91 15.16
N PHE A 21 -3.47 2.94 16.05
CA PHE A 21 -3.35 1.53 15.68
C PHE A 21 -4.32 1.13 14.57
N LEU A 22 -5.56 1.62 14.62
CA LEU A 22 -6.54 1.39 13.56
C LEU A 22 -6.07 1.98 12.22
N GLY A 23 -5.59 3.22 12.24
CA GLY A 23 -5.10 3.92 11.06
C GLY A 23 -3.87 3.24 10.46
N THR A 24 -2.89 2.86 11.29
CA THR A 24 -1.71 2.12 10.85
C THR A 24 -2.06 0.75 10.29
N GLY A 25 -3.01 0.02 10.91
CA GLY A 25 -3.48 -1.26 10.39
C GLY A 25 -4.17 -1.13 9.04
N ALA A 26 -5.08 -0.16 8.89
CA ALA A 26 -5.79 0.09 7.64
C ALA A 26 -4.85 0.59 6.54
N ALA A 27 -3.91 1.49 6.88
CA ALA A 27 -2.89 1.97 5.96
C ALA A 27 -1.98 0.83 5.52
N GLY A 28 -1.46 0.03 6.45
CA GLY A 28 -0.59 -1.11 6.14
C GLY A 28 -1.27 -2.15 5.26
N ALA A 29 -2.54 -2.49 5.53
CA ALA A 29 -3.32 -3.40 4.70
C ALA A 29 -3.53 -2.84 3.28
N THR A 30 -3.92 -1.57 3.16
CA THR A 30 -4.11 -0.90 1.88
C THR A 30 -2.81 -0.83 1.08
N LEU A 31 -1.71 -0.47 1.74
CA LEU A 31 -0.38 -0.42 1.13
C LEU A 31 0.07 -1.79 0.63
N TYR A 32 -0.18 -2.85 1.39
CA TYR A 32 0.15 -4.20 0.96
C TYR A 32 -0.66 -4.64 -0.26
N LEU A 33 -1.96 -4.35 -0.28
CA LEU A 33 -2.81 -4.62 -1.43
C LEU A 33 -2.39 -3.81 -2.65
N LEU A 34 -2.04 -2.53 -2.47
CA LEU A 34 -1.52 -1.67 -3.55
C LEU A 34 -0.22 -2.24 -4.12
N ARG A 35 0.69 -2.70 -3.25
CA ARG A 35 1.93 -3.36 -3.66
C ARG A 35 1.63 -4.60 -4.51
N LEU A 36 0.67 -5.42 -4.08
CA LEU A 36 0.29 -6.63 -4.82
C LEU A 36 -0.37 -6.28 -6.16
N ALA A 37 -1.24 -5.29 -6.19
CA ALA A 37 -1.95 -4.90 -7.41
C ALA A 37 -1.00 -4.34 -8.49
N LEU A 38 0.02 -3.58 -8.10
CA LEU A 38 0.89 -2.87 -9.06
C LEU A 38 2.19 -3.62 -9.40
N PHE A 39 2.72 -4.42 -8.48
CA PHE A 39 4.06 -5.01 -8.62
C PHE A 39 4.05 -6.54 -8.65
N ASN A 40 2.88 -7.19 -8.64
CA ASN A 40 2.79 -8.62 -8.84
C ASN A 40 2.71 -8.92 -10.36
N PRO A 41 3.64 -9.68 -10.94
CA PRO A 41 3.62 -10.03 -12.35
C PRO A 41 2.50 -10.99 -12.73
N ASP A 42 1.72 -11.52 -11.78
CA ASP A 42 0.51 -12.28 -12.08
C ASP A 42 -0.72 -11.38 -12.33
N VAL A 43 -0.59 -10.08 -12.02
CA VAL A 43 -1.67 -9.09 -12.15
C VAL A 43 -1.40 -8.22 -13.36
N CYS A 44 -2.33 -8.19 -14.31
CA CYS A 44 -2.23 -7.36 -15.51
C CYS A 44 -3.35 -6.31 -15.57
N TRP A 45 -2.94 -5.04 -15.66
CA TRP A 45 -3.85 -3.91 -15.94
C TRP A 45 -3.75 -3.42 -17.40
N ASP A 46 -2.73 -3.87 -18.12
CA ASP A 46 -2.44 -3.43 -19.49
C ASP A 46 -3.06 -4.39 -20.51
N ARG A 47 -4.02 -3.89 -21.29
CA ARG A 47 -4.69 -4.70 -22.31
C ARG A 47 -3.80 -5.02 -23.51
N ASN A 48 -2.73 -4.25 -23.73
CA ASN A 48 -1.83 -4.41 -24.87
C ASN A 48 -0.70 -5.41 -24.61
N ASN A 49 -0.50 -5.82 -23.35
CA ASN A 49 0.43 -6.87 -22.98
C ASN A 49 -0.24 -7.81 -21.98
N PRO A 50 -1.05 -8.77 -22.47
CA PRO A 50 -1.81 -9.67 -21.61
C PRO A 50 -0.93 -10.59 -20.75
N GLU A 51 0.36 -10.70 -21.09
CA GLU A 51 1.37 -11.48 -20.39
C GLU A 51 2.35 -10.55 -19.65
N PRO A 52 2.01 -10.09 -18.43
CA PRO A 52 2.82 -9.16 -17.63
C PRO A 52 4.27 -9.60 -17.39
N TRP A 53 4.55 -10.91 -17.36
CA TRP A 53 5.90 -11.46 -17.17
C TRP A 53 6.84 -11.23 -18.35
N ASN A 54 6.35 -10.91 -19.55
CA ASN A 54 7.20 -10.66 -20.73
C ASN A 54 8.12 -9.44 -20.55
N LYS A 55 7.86 -8.59 -19.56
CA LYS A 55 8.69 -7.41 -19.22
C LYS A 55 9.75 -7.70 -18.14
N LEU A 56 9.77 -8.92 -17.58
CA LEU A 56 10.71 -9.28 -16.51
C LEU A 56 11.98 -9.89 -17.08
N GLY A 57 13.12 -9.45 -16.57
CA GLY A 57 14.40 -10.09 -16.81
C GLY A 57 14.62 -11.33 -15.92
N PRO A 58 15.56 -12.22 -16.27
CA PRO A 58 15.88 -13.42 -15.48
C PRO A 58 16.28 -13.16 -14.02
N ASN A 59 16.76 -11.95 -13.72
CA ASN A 59 17.22 -11.54 -12.39
C ASN A 59 16.19 -10.68 -11.64
N ASP A 60 14.99 -10.45 -12.20
CA ASP A 60 13.97 -9.64 -11.55
C ASP A 60 13.27 -10.42 -10.44
N GLN A 61 13.74 -10.20 -9.21
CA GLN A 61 13.08 -10.70 -8.02
C GLN A 61 11.92 -9.77 -7.64
N TYR A 62 10.69 -10.25 -7.77
CA TYR A 62 9.48 -9.49 -7.43
C TYR A 62 8.93 -9.83 -6.03
N LYS A 63 9.27 -11.01 -5.48
CA LYS A 63 8.68 -11.52 -4.24
C LYS A 63 9.15 -10.74 -3.00
N VAL A 64 10.44 -10.47 -2.89
CA VAL A 64 11.04 -9.73 -1.77
C VAL A 64 12.20 -8.88 -2.29
N ASN A 65 11.91 -7.62 -2.62
CA ASN A 65 12.90 -6.70 -3.20
C ASN A 65 12.79 -5.33 -2.55
N TYR A 66 13.91 -4.83 -2.02
CA TYR A 66 14.00 -3.51 -1.39
C TYR A 66 13.65 -2.39 -2.38
N LYS A 67 13.89 -2.59 -3.69
CA LYS A 67 13.51 -1.63 -4.74
C LYS A 67 11.99 -1.43 -4.84
N ILE A 68 11.20 -2.49 -4.61
CA ILE A 68 9.73 -2.39 -4.60
C ILE A 68 9.28 -1.58 -3.40
N VAL A 69 9.90 -1.79 -2.23
CA VAL A 69 9.58 -1.05 -1.00
C VAL A 69 9.92 0.43 -1.18
N LEU A 70 11.09 0.75 -1.73
CA LEU A 70 11.49 2.13 -2.02
C LEU A 70 10.53 2.80 -3.00
N LYS A 71 10.15 2.10 -4.07
CA LYS A 71 9.21 2.63 -5.06
C LYS A 71 7.78 2.80 -4.53
N LEU A 72 7.36 1.92 -3.62
CA LEU A 72 6.08 2.08 -2.91
C LEU A 72 6.10 3.33 -2.03
N PHE A 73 7.24 3.61 -1.38
CA PHE A 73 7.42 4.81 -0.56
C PHE A 73 7.33 6.07 -1.42
N GLU A 74 7.95 6.10 -2.61
CA GLU A 74 7.82 7.20 -3.58
C GLU A 74 6.40 7.40 -4.13
N ILE A 75 5.58 6.36 -4.20
CA ILE A 75 4.19 6.47 -4.67
C ILE A 75 3.27 7.03 -3.57
N VAL A 76 3.66 6.85 -2.30
CA VAL A 76 2.82 7.17 -1.13
C VAL A 76 3.17 8.54 -0.52
N LEU A 77 4.38 9.06 -0.79
CA LEU A 77 4.85 10.39 -0.40
C LEU A 77 4.75 11.40 -1.55
#